data_AF-A0A7Z8PA60-F1
#
_entry.id   AF-A0A7Z8PA60-F1
#
_cell.length_a   1.000
_cell.length_b   1.000
_cell.length_c   1.000
_cell.angle_alpha   90.00
_cell.angle_beta   90.00
_cell.angle_gamma   90.00
#
_symmetry.space_group_name_H-M   'P 1'
#
loop_
_entity.id
_entity.type
_entity.pdbx_description
1 polymer ?
#
loop_
_entity_poly.entity_id
_entity_poly.type
_entity_poly.pdbx_seq_one_letter_code
_entity_poly.pdbx_strand_id
1 'polypeptide(L)'
;MHVLPSRVLGTLCALCLLGLNTHASGEERPLHFAHWGINHPIPEDAPSHGQSVHADPSTYPFTDGFEERRERVIRHLAQEDLARWRRGFFRGGDPGKYLPGAAMAKLLVDPEDAEAIRYMNDERSPREHYHFATVNWARFLPLFRNVLSEDTLREFKAGGSRYTDYISGGGTENHKTMQYTGPLVFPWYTDSGLANLNRDDTLAAGKQWIRDYVQNIYQVGMGEWESSTYHAFTINGFLNVYDFAKDPEVR
;
A
#
# COMPACT_ATOMS: atom_id res chain seq x y z
N MET A 1 -67.32 -6.97 4.22
CA MET A 1 -65.91 -7.19 4.61
C MET A 1 -65.12 -7.31 3.32
N HIS A 2 -64.13 -6.45 3.13
CA HIS A 2 -63.65 -6.01 1.82
C HIS A 2 -62.94 -7.10 0.99
N VAL A 3 -63.25 -7.08 -0.30
CA VAL A 3 -62.63 -7.82 -1.40
C VAL A 3 -61.26 -7.18 -1.73
N LEU A 4 -60.21 -8.00 -1.82
CA LEU A 4 -58.93 -7.62 -2.44
C LEU A 4 -58.83 -8.29 -3.82
N PRO A 5 -58.53 -7.55 -4.89
CA PRO A 5 -58.27 -8.13 -6.20
C PRO A 5 -56.77 -8.38 -6.43
N SER A 6 -56.51 -9.49 -7.12
CA SER A 6 -55.28 -9.80 -7.86
C SER A 6 -55.01 -8.80 -8.98
N ARG A 7 -53.72 -8.45 -9.22
CA ARG A 7 -53.05 -7.87 -10.42
C ARG A 7 -51.91 -6.94 -9.90
N VAL A 8 -50.67 -6.87 -10.39
CA VAL A 8 -50.06 -7.08 -11.72
C VAL A 8 -48.57 -7.43 -11.52
N LEU A 9 -48.09 -8.43 -12.26
CA LEU A 9 -46.69 -8.64 -12.62
C LEU A 9 -46.23 -7.53 -13.58
N GLY A 10 -45.11 -6.86 -13.30
CA GLY A 10 -44.38 -6.11 -14.32
C GLY A 10 -43.78 -4.80 -13.83
N THR A 11 -42.45 -4.77 -13.67
CA THR A 11 -41.51 -3.88 -14.39
C THR A 11 -40.13 -4.08 -13.74
N LEU A 12 -39.43 -5.10 -14.23
CA LEU A 12 -37.96 -5.17 -14.18
C LEU A 12 -37.43 -4.24 -15.28
N CYS A 13 -36.21 -3.72 -15.09
CA CYS A 13 -35.38 -3.06 -16.10
C CYS A 13 -35.76 -1.62 -16.50
N ALA A 14 -35.25 -0.63 -15.76
CA ALA A 14 -34.73 0.64 -16.33
C ALA A 14 -34.16 1.54 -15.21
N LEU A 15 -32.96 1.26 -14.70
CA LEU A 15 -32.19 2.20 -13.87
C LEU A 15 -30.68 1.88 -13.87
N CYS A 16 -30.14 1.51 -15.03
CA CYS A 16 -28.69 1.32 -15.24
C CYS A 16 -28.09 2.23 -16.33
N LEU A 17 -28.82 3.23 -16.82
CA LEU A 17 -28.35 4.10 -17.90
C LEU A 17 -28.83 5.53 -17.65
N LEU A 18 -28.11 6.27 -16.81
CA LEU A 18 -28.09 7.75 -16.82
C LEU A 18 -27.05 8.23 -15.80
N GLY A 19 -25.79 8.03 -16.18
CA GLY A 19 -24.62 8.56 -15.48
C GLY A 19 -23.47 8.78 -16.44
N LEU A 20 -23.77 9.17 -17.69
CA LEU A 20 -22.76 9.68 -18.62
C LEU A 20 -22.43 11.09 -18.16
N ASN A 21 -21.50 11.18 -17.20
CA ASN A 21 -20.74 12.40 -16.99
C ASN A 21 -20.01 12.70 -18.30
N THR A 22 -20.47 13.74 -18.99
CA THR A 22 -19.74 14.38 -20.07
C THR A 22 -18.51 15.05 -19.46
N HIS A 23 -17.44 14.29 -19.29
CA HIS A 23 -16.14 14.87 -19.00
C HIS A 23 -15.74 15.71 -20.20
N ALA A 24 -15.64 17.03 -19.99
CA ALA A 24 -14.95 17.93 -20.89
C ALA A 24 -13.57 17.32 -21.19
N SER A 25 -13.22 17.27 -22.48
CA SER A 25 -11.97 16.73 -23.00
C SER A 25 -10.77 17.62 -22.64
N GLY A 26 -10.54 17.81 -21.34
CA GLY A 26 -9.24 18.22 -20.84
C GLY A 26 -8.28 17.09 -21.14
N GLU A 27 -7.17 17.42 -21.78
CA GLU A 27 -6.08 16.47 -22.03
C GLU A 27 -5.68 15.83 -20.70
N GLU A 28 -5.85 14.49 -20.59
CA GLU A 28 -5.52 13.79 -19.36
C GLU A 28 -4.02 13.88 -19.11
N ARG A 29 -3.63 14.42 -17.95
CA ARG A 29 -2.21 14.53 -17.58
C ARG A 29 -1.58 13.14 -17.53
N PRO A 30 -0.37 12.93 -18.10
CA PRO A 30 0.32 11.65 -18.04
C PRO A 30 0.68 11.29 -16.59
N LEU A 31 0.78 9.99 -16.29
CA LEU A 31 1.32 9.55 -15.00
C LEU A 31 2.85 9.73 -14.98
N HIS A 32 3.38 10.18 -13.85
CA HIS A 32 4.76 10.61 -13.69
C HIS A 32 5.69 9.52 -13.11
N PHE A 33 5.57 8.26 -13.54
CA PHE A 33 6.42 7.16 -13.03
C PHE A 33 7.93 7.43 -13.17
N ALA A 34 8.34 7.96 -14.33
CA ALA A 34 9.74 8.32 -14.59
C ALA A 34 10.26 9.43 -13.65
N HIS A 35 9.40 10.36 -13.21
CA HIS A 35 9.79 11.38 -12.23
C HIS A 35 10.22 10.75 -10.91
N TRP A 36 9.54 9.67 -10.51
CA TRP A 36 9.79 8.93 -9.28
C TRP A 36 10.81 7.79 -9.45
N GLY A 37 11.42 7.65 -10.63
CA GLY A 37 12.32 6.53 -10.92
C GLY A 37 11.65 5.16 -10.83
N ILE A 38 10.32 5.09 -10.98
CA ILE A 38 9.56 3.84 -10.97
C ILE A 38 9.69 3.21 -12.35
N ASN A 39 10.46 2.13 -12.42
CA ASN A 39 10.59 1.34 -13.64
C ASN A 39 9.42 0.35 -13.74
N HIS A 40 8.93 0.14 -14.96
CA HIS A 40 8.02 -0.98 -15.21
C HIS A 40 8.80 -2.29 -15.00
N PRO A 41 8.22 -3.31 -14.36
CA PRO A 41 8.83 -4.63 -14.31
C PRO A 41 9.06 -5.10 -15.75
N ILE A 42 10.32 -5.32 -16.11
CA ILE A 42 10.67 -5.92 -17.39
C ILE A 42 10.35 -7.41 -17.24
N PRO A 43 9.54 -8.02 -18.13
CA PRO A 43 9.16 -9.42 -18.00
C PRO A 43 10.37 -10.33 -17.74
N GLU A 44 11.47 -10.08 -18.45
CA GLU A 44 12.72 -10.85 -18.47
C GLU A 44 13.41 -11.03 -17.10
N ASP A 45 13.14 -10.16 -16.11
CA ASP A 45 13.72 -10.23 -14.76
C ASP A 45 12.90 -11.09 -13.77
N ALA A 46 11.79 -11.69 -14.22
CA ALA A 46 10.99 -12.57 -13.37
C ALA A 46 11.77 -13.86 -13.06
N PRO A 47 12.02 -14.21 -11.78
CA PRO A 47 12.76 -15.43 -11.41
C PRO A 47 12.08 -16.74 -11.87
N SER A 48 10.85 -16.65 -12.38
CA SER A 48 10.06 -17.75 -12.91
C SER A 48 10.15 -17.94 -14.43
N HIS A 49 10.87 -17.09 -15.17
CA HIS A 49 11.01 -17.25 -16.62
C HIS A 49 11.68 -18.59 -16.95
N GLY A 50 10.85 -19.56 -17.35
CA GLY A 50 11.25 -20.90 -17.78
C GLY A 50 10.84 -22.06 -16.87
N GLN A 51 10.37 -21.85 -15.63
CA GLN A 51 10.07 -22.98 -14.71
C GLN A 51 8.64 -23.04 -14.15
N SER A 52 7.84 -21.98 -14.29
CA SER A 52 6.48 -21.94 -13.76
C SER A 52 5.48 -21.50 -14.84
N VAL A 53 5.08 -22.44 -15.70
CA VAL A 53 4.13 -22.24 -16.81
C VAL A 53 2.75 -21.71 -16.36
N HIS A 54 2.42 -21.81 -15.07
CA HIS A 54 1.14 -21.34 -14.53
C HIS A 54 1.19 -19.94 -13.90
N ALA A 55 2.37 -19.37 -13.73
CA ALA A 55 2.58 -17.99 -13.26
C ALA A 55 3.35 -17.13 -14.28
N ASP A 56 3.59 -17.66 -15.48
CA ASP A 56 4.24 -16.92 -16.56
C ASP A 56 3.26 -15.84 -17.07
N PRO A 57 3.63 -14.55 -17.03
CA PRO A 57 2.79 -13.46 -17.52
C PRO A 57 2.45 -13.59 -19.02
N SER A 58 3.19 -14.40 -19.79
CA SER A 58 2.86 -14.75 -21.18
C SER A 58 1.64 -15.68 -21.31
N THR A 59 1.24 -16.37 -20.23
CA THR A 59 0.04 -17.24 -20.19
C THR A 59 -1.26 -16.45 -20.03
N TYR A 60 -1.16 -15.21 -19.54
CA TYR A 60 -2.27 -14.27 -19.39
C TYR A 60 -1.85 -12.90 -19.93
N PRO A 61 -1.66 -12.75 -21.26
CA PRO A 61 -1.23 -11.50 -21.88
C PRO A 61 -2.36 -10.47 -21.79
N PHE A 62 -2.46 -9.84 -20.62
CA PHE A 62 -3.36 -8.75 -20.30
C PHE A 62 -2.56 -7.47 -20.06
N THR A 63 -1.40 -7.29 -20.68
CA THR A 63 -0.56 -6.09 -20.46
C THR A 63 -1.36 -4.81 -20.72
N ASP A 64 -2.06 -4.72 -21.86
CA ASP A 64 -2.87 -3.55 -22.19
C ASP A 64 -4.01 -3.36 -21.18
N GLY A 65 -4.70 -4.45 -20.82
CA GLY A 65 -5.76 -4.39 -19.81
C GLY A 65 -5.25 -4.11 -18.39
N PHE A 66 -4.02 -4.50 -18.05
CA PHE A 66 -3.41 -4.29 -16.75
C PHE A 66 -2.98 -2.85 -16.59
N GLU A 67 -2.30 -2.29 -17.60
CA GLU A 67 -1.88 -0.90 -17.63
C GLU A 67 -3.10 0.03 -17.57
N GLU A 68 -4.15 -0.25 -18.36
CA GLU A 68 -5.43 0.47 -18.28
C GLU A 68 -6.07 0.38 -16.89
N ARG A 69 -6.13 -0.82 -16.28
CA ARG A 69 -6.70 -1.00 -14.94
C ARG A 69 -5.88 -0.24 -13.89
N ARG A 70 -4.55 -0.32 -13.96
CA ARG A 70 -3.64 0.39 -13.06
C ARG A 70 -3.88 1.90 -13.16
N GLU A 71 -3.92 2.42 -14.38
CA GLU A 71 -4.15 3.84 -14.62
C GLU A 71 -5.51 4.29 -14.09
N ARG A 72 -6.58 3.54 -14.37
CA ARG A 72 -7.93 3.84 -13.84
C ARG A 72 -7.94 3.85 -12.31
N VAL A 73 -7.29 2.90 -11.66
CA VAL A 73 -7.20 2.84 -10.19
C VAL A 73 -6.45 4.03 -9.62
N ILE A 74 -5.27 4.37 -10.18
CA ILE A 74 -4.48 5.53 -9.74
C ILE A 74 -5.29 6.82 -9.90
N ARG A 75 -5.87 7.05 -11.08
CA ARG A 75 -6.65 8.27 -11.34
C ARG A 75 -7.87 8.36 -10.44
N HIS A 76 -8.58 7.25 -10.21
CA HIS A 76 -9.71 7.24 -9.29
C HIS A 76 -9.28 7.59 -7.85
N LEU A 77 -8.19 6.97 -7.37
CA LEU A 77 -7.71 7.21 -6.01
C LEU A 77 -7.15 8.63 -5.83
N ALA A 78 -6.59 9.23 -6.89
CA ALA A 78 -6.10 10.61 -6.89
C ALA A 78 -7.22 11.65 -6.72
N GLN A 79 -8.48 11.29 -7.01
CA GLN A 79 -9.65 12.16 -6.83
C GLN A 79 -10.14 12.26 -5.38
N GLU A 80 -9.62 11.42 -4.48
CA GLU A 80 -10.05 11.42 -3.08
C GLU A 80 -9.67 12.73 -2.36
N ASP A 81 -10.52 13.15 -1.42
CA ASP A 81 -10.27 14.25 -0.49
C ASP A 81 -9.39 13.74 0.67
N LEU A 82 -8.14 14.20 0.75
CA LEU A 82 -7.24 13.74 1.83
C LEU A 82 -7.70 14.24 3.20
N ALA A 83 -8.44 15.34 3.27
CA ALA A 83 -9.02 15.82 4.52
C ALA A 83 -10.01 14.81 5.10
N ARG A 84 -10.77 14.11 4.25
CA ARG A 84 -11.66 13.00 4.66
C ARG A 84 -10.85 11.90 5.35
N TRP A 85 -9.76 11.46 4.74
CA TRP A 85 -8.93 10.40 5.29
C TRP A 85 -8.18 10.84 6.55
N ARG A 86 -7.78 12.12 6.62
CA ARG A 86 -7.15 12.69 7.82
C ARG A 86 -8.08 12.67 9.04
N ARG A 87 -9.36 12.96 8.85
CA ARG A 87 -10.37 12.87 9.92
C ARG A 87 -10.62 11.43 10.37
N GLY A 88 -10.29 10.46 9.53
CA GLY A 88 -10.50 9.04 9.76
C GLY A 88 -11.93 8.60 9.42
N PHE A 89 -12.07 7.32 9.09
CA PHE A 89 -13.38 6.71 8.80
C PHE A 89 -14.19 6.42 10.07
N PHE A 90 -13.53 6.24 11.22
CA PHE A 90 -14.12 6.02 12.55
C PHE A 90 -13.68 7.11 13.54
N ARG A 91 -14.38 7.27 14.68
CA ARG A 91 -13.93 8.17 15.77
C ARG A 91 -12.53 7.75 16.24
N GLY A 92 -11.53 8.62 16.06
CA GLY A 92 -10.10 8.34 16.33
C GLY A 92 -9.30 8.12 15.04
N GLY A 93 -9.87 7.36 14.11
CA GLY A 93 -9.43 7.23 12.72
C GLY A 93 -8.14 6.44 12.50
N ASP A 94 -8.04 5.82 11.33
CA ASP A 94 -6.81 5.16 10.81
C ASP A 94 -6.29 5.92 9.57
N PRO A 95 -5.76 7.16 9.68
CA PRO A 95 -5.35 7.92 8.49
C PRO A 95 -4.25 7.20 7.73
N GLY A 96 -3.26 6.66 8.43
CA GLY A 96 -2.14 5.90 7.88
C GLY A 96 -2.57 4.66 7.10
N LYS A 97 -3.82 4.23 7.21
CA LYS A 97 -4.41 3.20 6.34
C LYS A 97 -4.86 3.74 4.98
N TYR A 98 -5.55 4.87 4.95
CA TYR A 98 -6.26 5.34 3.76
C TYR A 98 -5.60 6.55 3.07
N LEU A 99 -5.00 7.44 3.87
CA LEU A 99 -4.43 8.70 3.39
C LEU A 99 -3.17 8.48 2.52
N PRO A 100 -2.18 7.64 2.90
CA PRO A 100 -0.96 7.51 2.11
C PRO A 100 -1.21 6.97 0.70
N GLY A 101 -2.12 6.00 0.53
CA GLY A 101 -2.46 5.46 -0.79
C GLY A 101 -2.99 6.53 -1.73
N ALA A 102 -3.91 7.37 -1.26
CA ALA A 102 -4.44 8.49 -2.03
C ALA A 102 -3.41 9.59 -2.27
N ALA A 103 -2.55 9.88 -1.30
CA ALA A 103 -1.44 10.82 -1.48
C ALA A 103 -0.45 10.34 -2.55
N MET A 104 -0.05 9.07 -2.55
CA MET A 104 0.81 8.49 -3.59
C MET A 104 0.15 8.57 -4.96
N ALA A 105 -1.15 8.27 -5.06
CA ALA A 105 -1.88 8.38 -6.32
C ALA A 105 -1.91 9.82 -6.87
N LYS A 106 -2.12 10.81 -5.99
CA LYS A 106 -2.02 12.23 -6.36
C LYS A 106 -0.63 12.58 -6.87
N LEU A 107 0.43 12.17 -6.17
CA LEU A 107 1.83 12.40 -6.58
C LEU A 107 2.22 11.71 -7.89
N LEU A 108 1.58 10.59 -8.23
CA LEU A 108 1.74 9.93 -9.53
C LEU A 108 1.05 10.70 -10.66
N VAL A 109 0.00 11.47 -10.38
CA VAL A 109 -0.71 12.31 -11.36
C VAL A 109 -0.11 13.71 -11.45
N ASP A 110 0.34 14.27 -10.34
CA ASP A 110 0.95 15.59 -10.23
C ASP A 110 2.04 15.55 -9.14
N PRO A 111 3.33 15.54 -9.52
CA PRO A 111 4.42 15.48 -8.56
C PRO A 111 4.48 16.65 -7.57
N GLU A 112 3.81 17.76 -7.88
CA GLU A 112 3.74 18.96 -7.05
C GLU A 112 2.37 19.10 -6.36
N ASP A 113 1.57 18.03 -6.27
CA ASP A 113 0.24 18.06 -5.63
C ASP A 113 0.32 18.61 -4.19
N ALA A 114 -0.16 19.84 -4.03
CA ALA A 114 -0.05 20.59 -2.78
C ALA A 114 -0.81 19.93 -1.63
N GLU A 115 -1.88 19.18 -1.91
CA GLU A 115 -2.68 18.51 -0.89
C GLU A 115 -1.91 17.30 -0.34
N ALA A 116 -1.36 16.47 -1.23
CA ALA A 116 -0.52 15.33 -0.88
C ALA A 116 0.72 15.78 -0.11
N ILE A 117 1.45 16.79 -0.62
CA ILE A 117 2.62 17.36 0.05
C ILE A 117 2.25 17.86 1.44
N ARG A 118 1.17 18.62 1.59
CA ARG A 118 0.71 19.16 2.88
C ARG A 118 0.41 18.05 3.88
N TYR A 119 -0.37 17.05 3.50
CA TYR A 119 -0.79 16.01 4.44
C TYR A 119 0.33 15.03 4.80
N MET A 120 1.22 14.69 3.86
CA MET A 120 2.37 13.84 4.17
C MET A 120 3.39 14.55 5.07
N ASN A 121 3.37 15.89 5.13
CA ASN A 121 4.24 16.72 5.97
C ASN A 121 3.54 17.36 7.18
N ASP A 122 2.30 16.99 7.49
CA ASP A 122 1.63 17.53 8.67
C ASP A 122 2.17 16.93 9.98
N GLU A 123 1.69 17.44 11.12
CA GLU A 123 2.14 16.99 12.44
C GLU A 123 1.74 15.55 12.79
N ARG A 124 0.83 14.92 12.03
CA ARG A 124 0.24 13.63 12.37
C ARG A 124 0.88 12.51 11.58
N SER A 125 1.00 12.62 10.26
CA SER A 125 1.56 11.57 9.39
C SER A 125 2.86 10.95 9.89
N PRO A 126 3.93 11.72 10.21
CA PRO A 126 5.20 11.14 10.63
C PRO A 126 5.13 10.40 11.96
N ARG A 127 4.08 10.61 12.78
CA ARG A 127 3.89 9.94 14.08
C ARG A 127 3.15 8.61 13.97
N GLU A 128 2.63 8.28 12.80
CA GLU A 128 1.86 7.05 12.60
C GLU A 128 2.79 5.88 12.24
N HIS A 129 2.93 4.96 13.18
CA HIS A 129 3.83 3.80 13.08
C HIS A 129 3.14 2.44 13.25
N TYR A 130 1.82 2.41 13.46
CA TYR A 130 1.05 1.17 13.53
C TYR A 130 1.01 0.45 12.17
N HIS A 131 0.61 -0.81 12.15
CA HIS A 131 0.76 -1.73 11.02
C HIS A 131 0.27 -1.16 9.66
N PHE A 132 -0.91 -0.54 9.60
CA PHE A 132 -1.40 0.07 8.35
C PHE A 132 -0.57 1.28 7.90
N ALA A 133 -0.09 2.10 8.83
CA ALA A 133 0.81 3.19 8.50
C ALA A 133 2.18 2.66 8.06
N THR A 134 2.69 1.62 8.72
CA THR A 134 3.99 1.01 8.41
C THR A 134 4.05 0.49 6.98
N VAL A 135 3.07 -0.33 6.57
CA VAL A 135 3.07 -0.90 5.22
C VAL A 135 2.97 0.20 4.17
N ASN A 136 2.24 1.29 4.44
CA ASN A 136 2.16 2.43 3.53
C ASN A 136 3.46 3.24 3.49
N TRP A 137 4.09 3.51 4.63
CA TRP A 137 5.39 4.18 4.70
C TRP A 137 6.49 3.38 4.00
N ALA A 138 6.40 2.05 4.02
CA ALA A 138 7.38 1.17 3.38
C ALA A 138 7.36 1.28 1.86
N ARG A 139 6.25 1.72 1.27
CA ARG A 139 6.17 2.10 -0.14
C ARG A 139 6.44 3.59 -0.36
N PHE A 140 5.98 4.44 0.56
CA PHE A 140 6.11 5.89 0.42
C PHE A 140 7.58 6.35 0.49
N LEU A 141 8.36 5.91 1.48
CA LEU A 141 9.74 6.36 1.66
C LEU A 141 10.64 6.04 0.45
N PRO A 142 10.64 4.82 -0.11
CA PRO A 142 11.48 4.53 -1.26
C PRO A 142 11.13 5.34 -2.50
N LEU A 143 9.84 5.62 -2.72
CA LEU A 143 9.35 6.22 -3.96
C LEU A 143 9.25 7.75 -3.90
N PHE A 144 8.81 8.29 -2.77
CA PHE A 144 8.37 9.68 -2.64
C PHE A 144 9.11 10.44 -1.52
N ARG A 145 10.23 9.93 -0.98
CA ARG A 145 10.98 10.60 0.10
C ARG A 145 11.28 12.07 -0.17
N ASN A 146 11.53 12.45 -1.42
CA ASN A 146 11.87 13.83 -1.80
C ASN A 146 10.70 14.83 -1.59
N VAL A 147 9.48 14.33 -1.36
CA VAL A 147 8.32 15.15 -0.98
C VAL A 147 8.36 15.53 0.50
N LEU A 148 9.09 14.78 1.32
CA LEU A 148 9.11 14.99 2.78
C LEU A 148 10.12 16.07 3.14
N SER A 149 9.68 16.99 4.00
CA SER A 149 10.56 17.95 4.65
C SER A 149 11.51 17.25 5.62
N GLU A 150 12.65 17.88 5.90
CA GLU A 150 13.60 17.38 6.89
C GLU A 150 13.00 17.30 8.29
N ASP A 151 12.07 18.19 8.64
CA ASP A 151 11.36 18.16 9.92
C ASP A 151 10.45 16.93 10.02
N THR A 152 9.73 16.61 8.94
CA THR A 152 8.89 15.40 8.84
C THR A 152 9.74 14.13 8.97
N LEU A 153 10.87 14.06 8.26
CA LEU A 153 11.79 12.92 8.35
C LEU A 153 12.39 12.78 9.74
N ARG A 154 12.75 13.90 10.39
CA ARG A 154 13.25 13.90 11.76
C ARG A 154 12.21 13.37 12.75
N GLU A 155 10.97 13.83 12.64
CA GLU A 155 9.87 13.37 13.51
C GLU A 155 9.59 11.88 13.30
N PHE A 156 9.52 11.43 12.04
CA PHE A 156 9.33 10.02 11.70
C PHE A 156 10.42 9.14 12.29
N LYS A 157 11.69 9.54 12.16
CA LYS A 157 12.84 8.84 12.75
C LYS A 157 12.73 8.79 14.28
N ALA A 158 12.40 9.90 14.91
CA ALA A 158 12.29 9.98 16.37
C ALA A 158 11.14 9.12 16.91
N GLY A 159 10.00 9.10 16.25
CA GLY A 159 8.88 8.21 16.60
C GLY A 159 9.25 6.74 16.39
N GLY A 160 9.82 6.41 15.23
CA GLY A 160 10.18 5.05 14.87
C GLY A 160 11.26 4.44 15.77
N SER A 161 12.22 5.25 16.23
CA SER A 161 13.25 4.80 17.15
C SER A 161 12.70 4.38 18.51
N ARG A 162 11.51 4.84 18.92
CA ARG A 162 10.87 4.50 20.21
C ARG A 162 9.73 3.49 20.07
N TYR A 163 9.19 3.32 18.87
CA TYR A 163 8.01 2.48 18.65
C TYR A 163 8.39 0.99 18.64
N THR A 164 8.17 0.31 19.75
CA THR A 164 8.63 -1.09 19.95
C THR A 164 7.86 -2.11 19.14
N ASP A 165 6.63 -1.81 18.71
CA ASP A 165 5.79 -2.78 18.00
C ASP A 165 6.35 -3.16 16.62
N TYR A 166 7.30 -2.39 16.06
CA TYR A 166 8.08 -2.83 14.91
C TYR A 166 8.76 -4.19 15.10
N ILE A 167 9.10 -4.56 16.34
CA ILE A 167 9.83 -5.79 16.67
C ILE A 167 9.05 -6.71 17.61
N SER A 168 8.17 -6.16 18.46
CA SER A 168 7.43 -6.94 19.46
C SER A 168 5.91 -6.82 19.31
N GLY A 169 5.42 -6.22 18.22
CA GLY A 169 4.02 -5.92 18.01
C GLY A 169 3.14 -7.17 17.97
N GLY A 170 2.00 -7.10 18.66
CA GLY A 170 0.96 -8.13 18.63
C GLY A 170 0.00 -7.97 17.46
N GLY A 171 -1.02 -8.84 17.43
CA GLY A 171 -2.07 -8.82 16.43
C GLY A 171 -2.18 -10.12 15.65
N THR A 172 -3.11 -10.13 14.71
CA THR A 172 -3.28 -11.17 13.69
C THR A 172 -2.08 -11.20 12.74
N GLU A 173 -2.00 -12.23 11.89
CA GLU A 173 -0.86 -12.44 11.00
C GLU A 173 -0.64 -11.25 10.04
N ASN A 174 -1.69 -10.74 9.41
CA ASN A 174 -1.63 -9.55 8.56
C ASN A 174 -1.07 -8.31 9.30
N HIS A 175 -1.43 -8.10 10.57
CA HIS A 175 -0.90 -6.98 11.35
C HIS A 175 0.61 -7.11 11.50
N LYS A 176 1.09 -8.32 11.80
CA LYS A 176 2.53 -8.59 11.94
C LYS A 176 3.24 -8.37 10.61
N THR A 177 2.81 -9.00 9.52
CA THR A 177 3.49 -8.88 8.23
C THR A 177 3.55 -7.42 7.74
N MET A 178 2.47 -6.65 7.91
CA MET A 178 2.46 -5.21 7.64
C MET A 178 3.43 -4.42 8.54
N GLN A 179 3.50 -4.74 9.84
CA GLN A 179 4.37 -4.06 10.81
C GLN A 179 5.86 -4.39 10.62
N TYR A 180 6.21 -5.66 10.36
CA TYR A 180 7.61 -6.09 10.19
C TYR A 180 8.20 -5.69 8.84
N THR A 181 7.39 -5.16 7.93
CA THR A 181 7.88 -4.45 6.75
C THR A 181 8.78 -3.27 7.15
N GLY A 182 8.49 -2.60 8.29
CA GLY A 182 9.28 -1.47 8.79
C GLY A 182 10.76 -1.79 9.01
N PRO A 183 11.12 -2.73 9.92
CA PRO A 183 12.50 -3.17 10.15
C PRO A 183 13.25 -3.65 8.91
N LEU A 184 12.55 -4.21 7.93
CA LEU A 184 13.15 -4.73 6.70
C LEU A 184 13.42 -3.63 5.66
N VAL A 185 12.66 -2.52 5.70
CA VAL A 185 12.68 -1.47 4.67
C VAL A 185 13.24 -0.14 5.20
N PHE A 186 12.71 0.41 6.30
CA PHE A 186 13.02 1.79 6.73
C PHE A 186 14.52 2.09 6.93
N PRO A 187 15.32 1.20 7.57
CA PRO A 187 16.74 1.49 7.81
C PRO A 187 17.55 1.78 6.54
N TRP A 188 17.08 1.33 5.36
CA TRP A 188 17.71 1.58 4.06
C TRP A 188 17.48 2.98 3.49
N TYR A 189 16.47 3.71 4.00
CA TYR A 189 16.01 5.00 3.48
C TYR A 189 16.05 6.13 4.52
N THR A 190 16.11 5.79 5.81
CA THR A 190 16.19 6.76 6.91
C THR A 190 17.55 6.81 7.59
N ASP A 191 18.40 5.81 7.33
CA ASP A 191 19.68 5.61 8.02
C ASP A 191 19.53 5.67 9.55
N SER A 192 18.52 4.96 10.06
CA SER A 192 18.18 4.94 11.49
C SER A 192 17.67 3.56 11.91
N GLY A 193 17.86 3.24 13.19
CA GLY A 193 17.22 2.07 13.80
C GLY A 193 15.79 2.34 14.25
N LEU A 194 15.10 1.27 14.62
CA LEU A 194 13.72 1.25 15.12
C LEU A 194 13.66 0.54 16.47
N ALA A 195 12.59 0.74 17.23
CA ALA A 195 12.30 -0.06 18.44
C ALA A 195 13.45 -0.12 19.47
N ASN A 196 14.13 1.01 19.70
CA ASN A 196 15.31 1.18 20.56
C ASN A 196 16.55 0.38 20.13
N LEU A 197 16.59 -0.11 18.90
CA LEU A 197 17.75 -0.72 18.28
C LEU A 197 18.49 0.32 17.42
N ASN A 198 19.79 0.10 17.22
CA ASN A 198 20.50 0.82 16.15
C ASN A 198 20.09 0.25 14.77
N ARG A 199 20.61 0.87 13.71
CA ARG A 199 20.27 0.51 12.32
C ARG A 199 20.53 -0.97 12.02
N ASP A 200 21.71 -1.47 12.36
CA ASP A 200 22.14 -2.80 11.98
C ASP A 200 21.43 -3.88 12.82
N ASP A 201 21.22 -3.62 14.11
CA ASP A 201 20.43 -4.48 14.99
C ASP A 201 18.96 -4.55 14.55
N THR A 202 18.41 -3.44 14.02
CA THR A 202 17.06 -3.42 13.44
C THR A 202 16.96 -4.34 12.22
N LEU A 203 17.93 -4.26 11.31
CA LEU A 203 17.99 -5.11 10.11
C LEU A 203 18.16 -6.58 10.47
N ALA A 204 19.03 -6.89 11.44
CA ALA A 204 19.24 -8.24 11.94
C ALA A 204 17.96 -8.83 12.55
N ALA A 205 17.25 -8.04 13.38
CA ALA A 205 15.98 -8.47 13.98
C ALA A 205 14.88 -8.69 12.92
N GLY A 206 14.76 -7.80 11.93
CA GLY A 206 13.83 -7.98 10.81
C GLY A 206 14.13 -9.22 10.00
N LYS A 207 15.40 -9.47 9.67
CA LYS A 207 15.86 -10.67 8.95
C LYS A 207 15.56 -11.96 9.74
N GLN A 208 15.79 -11.95 11.05
CA GLN A 208 15.46 -13.12 11.86
C GLN A 208 13.96 -13.40 11.85
N TRP A 209 13.14 -12.35 12.00
CA TRP A 209 11.69 -12.50 11.99
C TRP A 209 11.17 -13.11 10.67
N ILE A 210 11.64 -12.63 9.51
CA ILE A 210 11.15 -13.18 8.22
C ILE A 210 11.60 -14.63 8.02
N ARG A 211 12.80 -15.01 8.47
CA ARG A 211 13.24 -16.42 8.46
C ARG A 211 12.31 -17.29 9.32
N ASP A 212 12.01 -16.86 10.54
CA ASP A 212 11.11 -17.58 11.44
C ASP A 212 9.70 -17.68 10.85
N TYR A 213 9.22 -16.60 10.24
CA TYR A 213 7.91 -16.56 9.59
C TYR A 213 7.81 -17.54 8.41
N VAL A 214 8.82 -17.55 7.52
CA VAL A 214 8.86 -18.48 6.39
C VAL A 214 8.95 -19.93 6.86
N GLN A 215 9.78 -20.22 7.87
CA GLN A 215 9.85 -21.56 8.47
C GLN A 215 8.49 -22.00 9.01
N ASN A 216 7.77 -21.10 9.69
CA ASN A 216 6.43 -21.38 10.19
C ASN A 216 5.43 -21.65 9.05
N ILE A 217 5.47 -20.89 7.95
CA ILE A 217 4.62 -21.18 6.78
C ILE A 217 4.86 -22.60 6.26
N TYR A 218 6.12 -23.05 6.16
CA TYR A 218 6.43 -24.41 5.71
C TYR A 218 5.95 -25.50 6.67
N GLN A 219 5.86 -25.19 7.97
CA GLN A 219 5.44 -26.17 8.98
C GLN A 219 3.92 -26.26 9.13
N VAL A 220 3.24 -25.12 9.16
CA VAL A 220 1.81 -25.05 9.55
C VAL A 220 0.94 -24.27 8.56
N GLY A 221 1.51 -23.74 7.49
CA GLY A 221 0.81 -22.89 6.53
C GLY A 221 0.67 -21.44 7.01
N MET A 222 0.10 -20.61 6.14
CA MET A 222 -0.23 -19.22 6.46
C MET A 222 -1.47 -19.19 7.36
N GLY A 223 -1.46 -18.45 8.46
CA GLY A 223 -2.54 -18.45 9.46
C GLY A 223 -3.89 -17.94 8.93
N GLU A 224 -3.87 -16.91 8.08
CA GLU A 224 -5.07 -16.24 7.55
C GLU A 224 -5.43 -16.67 6.12
N TRP A 225 -5.07 -17.88 5.73
CA TRP A 225 -5.23 -18.40 4.36
C TRP A 225 -6.67 -18.43 3.84
N GLU A 226 -7.65 -18.57 4.74
CA GLU A 226 -9.08 -18.63 4.39
C GLU A 226 -9.76 -17.26 4.26
N SER A 227 -9.04 -16.16 4.55
CA SER A 227 -9.56 -14.79 4.43
C SER A 227 -8.91 -14.09 3.23
N SER A 228 -9.63 -14.00 2.12
CA SER A 228 -9.16 -13.28 0.92
C SER A 228 -8.76 -11.83 1.21
N THR A 229 -9.44 -11.19 2.17
CA THR A 229 -9.14 -9.82 2.61
C THR A 229 -7.82 -9.75 3.37
N TYR A 230 -7.60 -10.63 4.35
CA TYR A 230 -6.38 -10.59 5.17
C TYR A 230 -5.17 -11.13 4.42
N HIS A 231 -5.37 -12.10 3.53
CA HIS A 231 -4.36 -12.56 2.60
C HIS A 231 -3.78 -11.41 1.77
N ALA A 232 -4.63 -10.51 1.25
CA ALA A 232 -4.17 -9.34 0.50
C ALA A 232 -3.35 -8.36 1.37
N PHE A 233 -3.75 -8.14 2.63
CA PHE A 233 -2.96 -7.32 3.56
C PHE A 233 -1.61 -7.96 3.89
N THR A 234 -1.57 -9.28 4.08
CA THR A 234 -0.35 -10.04 4.33
C THR A 234 0.62 -9.94 3.16
N ILE A 235 0.14 -10.18 1.94
CA ILE A 235 0.96 -10.07 0.73
C ILE A 235 1.48 -8.65 0.52
N ASN A 236 0.69 -7.61 0.81
CA ASN A 236 1.10 -6.22 0.61
C ASN A 236 2.39 -5.86 1.38
N GLY A 237 2.55 -6.38 2.60
CA GLY A 237 3.80 -6.24 3.35
C GLY A 237 4.99 -6.83 2.61
N PHE A 238 4.86 -8.08 2.15
CA PHE A 238 5.93 -8.76 1.42
C PHE A 238 6.27 -8.14 0.07
N LEU A 239 5.28 -7.61 -0.66
CA LEU A 239 5.55 -6.89 -1.90
C LEU A 239 6.46 -5.67 -1.67
N ASN A 240 6.26 -4.93 -0.56
CA ASN A 240 7.15 -3.83 -0.22
C ASN A 240 8.55 -4.29 0.17
N VAL A 241 8.69 -5.43 0.87
CA VAL A 241 10.00 -6.00 1.18
C VAL A 241 10.72 -6.40 -0.10
N TYR A 242 10.03 -7.12 -0.99
CA TYR A 242 10.58 -7.56 -2.29
C TYR A 242 11.04 -6.37 -3.15
N ASP A 243 10.23 -5.32 -3.22
CA ASP A 243 10.50 -4.13 -4.02
C ASP A 243 11.64 -3.27 -3.43
N PHE A 244 11.70 -3.12 -2.10
CA PHE A 244 12.47 -2.02 -1.48
C PHE A 244 13.52 -2.42 -0.45
N ALA A 245 13.54 -3.66 0.05
CA ALA A 245 14.65 -4.11 0.89
C ALA A 245 15.94 -4.19 0.06
N LYS A 246 17.08 -3.78 0.62
CA LYS A 246 18.37 -3.85 -0.09
C LYS A 246 19.16 -5.12 0.22
N ASP A 247 18.68 -5.94 1.14
CA ASP A 247 19.29 -7.23 1.48
C ASP A 247 18.71 -8.33 0.57
N PRO A 248 19.51 -8.97 -0.29
CA PRO A 248 19.02 -9.96 -1.24
C PRO A 248 18.48 -11.22 -0.57
N GLU A 249 18.80 -11.50 0.70
CA GLU A 249 18.30 -12.69 1.39
C GLU A 249 16.84 -12.53 1.86
N VAL A 250 16.38 -11.30 2.07
CA VAL A 250 15.01 -11.02 2.57
C VAL A 250 14.04 -10.64 1.45
N ARG A 251 14.53 -10.47 0.23
CA ARG A 251 13.72 -10.25 -0.98
C ARG A 251 13.26 -11.60 -1.52
#